data_AF-A0A4Q6AZD0-F1
#
_entry.id   AF-A0A4Q6AZD0-F1
#
_cell.length_a   1.000
_cell.length_b   1.000
_cell.length_c   1.000
_cell.angle_alpha   90.00
_cell.angle_beta   90.00
_cell.angle_gamma   90.00
#
_symmetry.space_group_name_H-M   'P 1'
#
loop_
_entity.id
_entity.type
_entity.pdbx_description
1 polymer ?
#
loop_
_entity_poly.entity_id
_entity_poly.type
_entity_poly.pdbx_seq_one_letter_code
_entity_poly.pdbx_strand_id
1 'polypeptide(L)' 'MKKILLYLFEHKSLSRAEAKDILINISKGQYNEAEITSFITVFL' A
#
# COMPACT_ATOMS: atom_id res chain seq x y z
N MET A 1 -0.55 7.34 0.46
CA MET A 1 0.01 6.12 -0.16
C MET A 1 1.35 6.31 -0.91
N LYS A 2 1.63 7.50 -1.50
CA LYS A 2 2.80 7.76 -2.38
C LYS A 2 4.16 7.16 -1.97
N LYS A 3 4.58 7.28 -0.71
CA LYS A 3 5.88 6.72 -0.24
C LYS A 3 5.92 5.20 -0.30
N ILE A 4 4.81 4.53 0.00
CA ILE A 4 4.69 3.06 -0.04
C ILE A 4 4.77 2.58 -1.48
N LEU A 5 4.06 3.25 -2.40
CA LEU A 5 4.12 2.90 -3.83
C LEU A 5 5.54 3.05 -4.38
N LEU A 6 6.24 4.14 -4.04
CA LEU A 6 7.64 4.32 -4.44
C LEU A 6 8.54 3.19 -3.92
N TYR A 7 8.36 2.81 -2.65
CA TYR A 7 9.10 1.70 -2.04
C TYR A 7 8.84 0.36 -2.74
N LEU A 8 7.57 0.07 -3.07
CA LEU A 8 7.20 -1.14 -3.81
C LEU A 8 7.72 -1.12 -5.25
N PHE A 9 7.74 0.05 -5.92
CA PHE A 9 8.33 0.20 -7.26
C PHE A 9 9.84 -0.05 -7.28
N GLU A 10 10.54 0.14 -6.17
CA GLU A 10 11.95 -0.24 -6.01
C GLU A 10 12.13 -1.75 -5.76
N HIS A 11 11.09 -2.58 -6.00
CA HIS A 11 11.05 -4.02 -5.73
C HIS A 11 11.30 -4.39 -4.26
N LYS A 12 11.09 -3.45 -3.33
CA LYS A 12 11.23 -3.71 -1.89
C LYS A 12 9.92 -4.25 -1.33
N SER A 13 10.03 -5.20 -0.42
CA SER A 13 8.87 -5.83 0.23
C SER A 13 8.56 -5.16 1.56
N LEU A 14 7.27 -5.06 1.89
CA LEU A 14 6.83 -4.58 3.19
C LEU A 14 6.99 -5.66 4.25
N SER A 15 7.30 -5.26 5.48
CA SER A 15 7.18 -6.16 6.61
C SER A 15 5.72 -6.51 6.88
N ARG A 16 5.50 -7.62 7.60
CA ARG A 16 4.14 -8.05 7.98
C ARG A 16 3.38 -7.00 8.79
N ALA A 17 4.10 -6.22 9.61
CA ALA A 17 3.51 -5.14 10.40
C ALA A 17 3.05 -3.98 9.51
N GLU A 18 3.92 -3.52 8.60
CA GLU A 18 3.59 -2.43 7.67
C GLU A 18 2.42 -2.80 6.75
N ALA A 19 2.42 -4.01 6.20
CA ALA A 19 1.33 -4.50 5.36
C ALA A 19 0.00 -4.52 6.13
N LYS A 20 0.00 -4.94 7.40
CA LYS A 20 -1.18 -4.94 8.25
C LYS A 20 -1.69 -3.51 8.48
N ASP A 21 -0.81 -2.57 8.81
CA ASP A 21 -1.19 -1.18 9.07
C ASP A 21 -1.77 -0.51 7.82
N ILE A 22 -1.21 -0.81 6.64
CA ILE A 22 -1.74 -0.30 5.37
C ILE A 22 -3.16 -0.83 5.14
N LEU A 23 -3.40 -2.14 5.32
CA LEU A 23 -4.73 -2.73 5.17
C LEU A 23 -5.76 -2.14 6.15
N ILE A 24 -5.35 -1.87 7.39
CA ILE A 24 -6.19 -1.19 8.38
C ILE A 24 -6.51 0.24 7.97
N ASN A 25 -5.55 0.97 7.41
CA ASN A 25 -5.78 2.34 6.95
C ASN A 25 -6.64 2.39 5.68
N ILE A 26 -6.54 1.38 4.81
CA ILE A 26 -7.46 1.17 3.68
C ILE A 26 -8.89 0.98 4.19
N SER A 27 -9.12 0.10 5.17
CA SER A 27 -10.48 -0.14 5.70
C SER A 27 -11.07 1.05 6.45
N LYS A 28 -10.23 1.95 6.97
CA LYS A 28 -10.62 3.24 7.56
C LYS A 28 -10.94 4.33 6.52
N GLY A 29 -10.80 4.05 5.22
CA GLY A 29 -11.04 5.03 4.15
C GLY A 29 -9.99 6.15 4.09
N GLN A 30 -8.77 5.91 4.61
CA GLN A 30 -7.71 6.93 4.63
C GLN A 30 -7.00 7.09 3.28
N TYR A 31 -7.29 6.22 2.32
CA TYR A 31 -6.75 6.27 0.97
C TYR A 31 -7.89 6.30 -0.04
N ASN A 32 -7.67 7.01 -1.13
CA ASN A 32 -8.63 7.04 -2.22
C ASN A 32 -8.55 5.76 -3.08
N GLU A 33 -9.55 5.58 -3.92
CA GLU A 33 -9.67 4.41 -4.81
C GLU A 33 -8.46 4.25 -5.75
N ALA A 34 -7.91 5.35 -6.27
CA ALA A 34 -6.75 5.31 -7.16
C ALA A 34 -5.47 4.84 -6.44
N GLU A 35 -5.27 5.27 -5.20
CA GLU A 35 -4.16 4.85 -4.34
C GLU A 35 -4.26 3.36 -3.97
N ILE A 36 -5.47 2.88 -3.66
CA ILE A 36 -5.74 1.48 -3.34
C ILE A 36 -5.51 0.59 -4.58
N THR A 37 -6.05 1.00 -5.73
CA THR A 37 -5.89 0.29 -7.01
C THR A 37 -4.41 0.14 -7.36
N SER A 38 -3.65 1.24 -7.25
CA SER A 38 -2.20 1.22 -7.51
C SER A 38 -1.46 0.29 -6.55
N PHE A 39 -1.84 0.27 -5.28
CA PHE A 39 -1.21 -0.61 -4.28
C PHE A 39 -1.43 -2.08 -4.61
N ILE A 40 -2.67 -2.48 -4.96
CA ILE A 40 -2.99 -3.87 -5.31
C ILE A 40 -2.22 -4.32 -6.56
N THR A 41 -2.12 -3.47 -7.59
CA THR A 41 -1.42 -3.79 -8.85
C THR A 41 0.08 -3.97 -8.67
N VAL A 42 0.72 -3.23 -7.76
CA VAL A 42 2.17 -3.33 -7.53
C VAL A 42 2.50 -4.41 -6.49
N PHE A 43 1.55 -4.74 -5.62
CA PHE A 43 1.72 -5.75 -4.57
C PHE A 43 1.46 -7.20 -5.05
N LEU A 44 0.52 -7.42 -5.99
CA LEU A 44 0.20 -8.73 -6.60
C LEU A 44 1.13 -9.06 -7.78
#